data_AF-A0A0E2BBT9-F1
#
_entry.id   AF-A0A0E2BBT9-F1
#
_cell.length_a   1.000
_cell.length_b   1.000
_cell.length_c   1.000
_cell.angle_alpha   90.00
_cell.angle_beta   90.00
_cell.angle_gamma   90.00
#
_symmetry.space_group_name_H-M   'P 1'
#
loop_
_entity.id
_entity.type
_entity.pdbx_description
1 polymer ?
#
loop_
_entity_poly.entity_id
_entity_poly.type
_entity_poly.pdbx_seq_one_letter_code
_entity_poly.pdbx_strand_id
1 'polypeptide(L)'
;MKANHLPYRIQKKEGNKDELCQYFETGSFPCGLGTKLTHKGHIIRGIGIVETSDGKKFLKCSDPYGVGPRYIDPYGHLIQYDLDELFKIGVPTIFYMEIEKG
;
A
#
# COMPACT_ATOMS: atom_id res chain seq x y z
N MET A 1 14.78 16.65 -3.85
CA MET A 1 13.93 17.84 -3.59
C MET A 1 14.07 18.17 -2.11
N LYS A 2 14.46 19.39 -1.73
CA LYS A 2 14.37 19.84 -0.33
C LYS A 2 12.87 20.08 -0.06
N ALA A 3 12.19 19.11 0.54
CA ALA A 3 10.76 19.17 0.81
C ALA A 3 10.49 20.19 1.93
N ASN A 4 9.92 21.35 1.60
CA ASN A 4 9.19 22.33 2.45
C ASN A 4 9.47 22.39 3.97
N HIS A 5 10.68 22.12 4.46
CA HIS A 5 11.00 21.95 5.90
C HIS A 5 10.12 20.93 6.63
N LEU A 6 9.54 19.98 5.90
CA LEU A 6 8.72 18.93 6.48
C LEU A 6 9.64 17.83 7.01
N PRO A 7 9.46 17.32 8.25
CA PRO A 7 10.32 16.29 8.84
C PRO A 7 9.99 14.90 8.27
N TYR A 8 9.62 14.81 6.99
CA TYR A 8 9.16 13.59 6.35
C TYR A 8 9.95 13.31 5.08
N ARG A 9 10.33 12.06 4.87
CA ARG A 9 10.91 11.56 3.62
C ARG A 9 10.08 10.44 3.03
N ILE A 10 10.02 10.39 1.71
CA ILE A 10 9.44 9.25 0.98
C ILE A 10 10.52 8.20 0.85
N GLN A 11 10.27 7.01 1.40
CA GLN A 11 11.07 5.83 1.11
C GLN A 11 10.55 5.13 -0.14
N LYS A 12 11.47 4.66 -0.97
CA LYS A 12 11.17 3.82 -2.12
C LYS A 12 12.02 2.56 -2.03
N LYS A 13 11.39 1.40 -1.89
CA LYS A 13 12.06 0.10 -1.75
C LYS A 13 11.37 -0.96 -2.59
N GLU A 14 12.07 -2.06 -2.86
CA GLU A 14 11.43 -3.27 -3.40
C GLU A 14 10.36 -3.78 -2.42
N GLY A 15 9.31 -4.41 -2.94
CA GLY A 15 8.24 -4.90 -2.09
C GLY A 15 8.69 -6.05 -1.20
N ASN A 16 8.60 -5.85 0.11
CA ASN A 16 8.74 -6.91 1.12
C ASN A 16 7.44 -7.00 1.95
N LYS A 17 6.88 -8.22 2.04
CA LYS A 17 5.61 -8.47 2.70
C LYS A 17 5.67 -8.25 4.21
N ASP A 18 6.73 -8.72 4.85
CA ASP A 18 6.91 -8.63 6.29
C ASP A 18 7.17 -7.18 6.72
N GLU A 19 7.99 -6.46 5.94
CA GLU A 19 8.22 -5.03 6.13
C GLU A 19 6.93 -4.22 5.98
N LEU A 20 6.10 -4.56 4.99
CA LEU A 20 4.80 -3.91 4.80
C LEU A 20 3.86 -4.15 6.00
N CYS A 21 3.84 -5.38 6.53
CA CYS A 21 3.03 -5.70 7.71
C CYS A 21 3.52 -4.90 8.93
N GLN A 22 4.83 -4.94 9.20
CA GLN A 22 5.45 -4.18 10.28
C GLN A 22 5.20 -2.67 10.15
N TYR A 23 5.25 -2.15 8.91
CA TYR A 23 4.95 -0.76 8.63
C TYR A 23 3.51 -0.39 9.02
N PHE A 24 2.52 -1.24 8.79
CA PHE A 24 1.14 -0.93 9.18
C PHE A 24 0.83 -1.19 10.66
N GLU A 25 1.66 -1.95 11.37
CA GLU A 25 1.58 -2.09 12.83
C GLU A 25 2.08 -0.82 13.55
N THR A 26 3.05 -0.12 12.96
CA THR A 26 3.80 0.97 13.63
C THR A 26 3.72 2.34 12.95
N GLY A 27 3.36 2.36 11.67
CA GLY A 27 3.30 3.54 10.82
C GLY A 27 1.95 4.25 10.88
N SER A 28 1.97 5.56 10.63
CA SER A 28 0.79 6.41 10.73
C SER A 28 0.24 6.87 9.37
N PHE A 29 0.91 6.52 8.27
CA PHE A 29 0.60 7.06 6.95
C PHE A 29 0.22 5.97 5.94
N PRO A 30 -0.70 6.23 5.01
CA PRO A 30 -0.91 5.36 3.86
C PRO A 30 0.38 5.16 3.07
N CYS A 31 0.51 4.00 2.42
CA CYS A 31 1.63 3.70 1.53
C CYS A 31 1.15 3.51 0.09
N GLY A 32 1.99 3.84 -0.88
CA GLY A 32 1.79 3.46 -2.28
C GLY A 32 2.46 2.12 -2.55
N LEU A 33 1.82 1.25 -3.32
CA LEU A 33 2.43 0.01 -3.80
C LEU A 33 2.37 0.00 -5.32
N GLY A 34 3.52 -0.09 -5.96
CA GLY A 34 3.61 -0.48 -7.37
C GLY A 34 3.37 -1.98 -7.48
N THR A 35 2.47 -2.37 -8.37
CA THR A 35 1.99 -3.75 -8.55
C THR A 35 2.02 -4.13 -10.02
N LYS A 36 2.06 -5.44 -10.28
CA LYS A 36 1.89 -6.04 -11.62
C LYS A 36 0.45 -6.49 -11.89
N LEU A 37 -0.53 -5.91 -11.21
CA LEU A 37 -1.95 -6.20 -11.43
C LEU A 37 -2.39 -5.90 -12.87
N THR A 38 -1.69 -5.01 -13.56
CA THR A 38 -1.91 -4.71 -14.99
C THR A 38 -0.60 -4.83 -15.78
N HIS A 39 -0.69 -5.06 -17.09
CA HIS A 39 0.46 -5.13 -17.99
C HIS A 39 1.31 -3.85 -18.05
N LYS A 40 0.72 -2.69 -17.73
CA LYS A 40 1.43 -1.40 -17.73
C LYS A 40 2.04 -1.05 -16.37
N GLY A 41 1.87 -1.90 -15.36
CA GLY A 41 2.10 -1.57 -13.96
C GLY A 41 0.95 -0.74 -13.39
N HIS A 42 0.71 -0.90 -12.10
CA HIS A 42 -0.41 -0.25 -11.42
C HIS A 42 -0.04 0.16 -10.01
N ILE A 43 -0.43 1.36 -9.58
CA ILE A 43 -0.17 1.85 -8.23
C ILE A 43 -1.47 1.80 -7.43
N ILE A 44 -1.44 1.08 -6.32
CA ILE A 44 -2.53 1.04 -5.33
C ILE A 44 -2.11 1.79 -4.06
N ARG A 45 -3.08 2.34 -3.33
CA ARG A 45 -2.84 3.00 -2.04
C ARG A 45 -3.19 2.04 -0.91
N GLY A 46 -2.18 1.46 -0.26
CA GLY A 46 -2.35 0.68 0.96
C GLY A 46 -2.80 1.54 2.13
N ILE A 47 -3.79 1.08 2.86
CA ILE A 47 -4.41 1.76 4.01
C ILE A 47 -4.11 1.02 5.31
N GLY A 48 -4.09 -0.30 5.29
CA GLY A 48 -3.80 -1.11 6.48
C GLY A 48 -3.82 -2.60 6.19
N ILE A 49 -3.40 -3.40 7.17
CA ILE A 49 -3.51 -4.87 7.14
C ILE A 49 -4.73 -5.30 7.95
N VAL A 50 -5.50 -6.23 7.38
CA VAL A 50 -6.60 -6.92 8.05
C VAL A 50 -6.20 -8.38 8.19
N GLU A 51 -6.34 -8.92 9.40
CA GLU A 51 -6.05 -10.33 9.69
C GLU A 51 -7.35 -11.06 10.04
N THR A 52 -7.57 -12.20 9.41
CA THR A 52 -8.72 -13.07 9.70
C THR A 52 -8.40 -14.02 10.85
N SER A 53 -9.42 -14.66 11.42
CA SER A 53 -9.27 -15.54 12.59
C SER A 53 -8.39 -16.78 12.36
N ASP A 54 -8.17 -17.16 11.10
CA ASP A 54 -7.27 -18.23 10.66
C ASP A 54 -5.83 -17.74 10.37
N GLY A 55 -5.52 -16.47 10.67
CA GLY A 55 -4.18 -15.86 10.52
C GLY A 55 -3.86 -15.36 9.11
N LYS A 56 -4.84 -15.37 8.20
CA LYS A 56 -4.63 -14.89 6.84
C LYS A 56 -4.66 -13.36 6.79
N LYS A 57 -3.68 -12.77 6.10
CA LYS A 57 -3.49 -11.32 6.04
C LYS A 57 -3.92 -10.74 4.69
N PHE A 58 -4.65 -9.63 4.76
CA PHE A 58 -5.15 -8.90 3.60
C PHE A 58 -4.70 -7.45 3.66
N LEU A 59 -4.25 -6.91 2.53
CA LEU A 59 -4.01 -5.49 2.36
C LEU A 59 -5.34 -4.81 2.05
N LYS A 60 -5.84 -4.00 2.99
CA LYS A 60 -6.90 -3.04 2.71
C LYS A 60 -6.29 -1.88 1.93
N CYS A 61 -6.77 -1.64 0.72
CA CYS A 61 -6.28 -0.58 -0.15
C CYS A 61 -7.41 0.19 -0.80
N SER A 62 -7.07 1.38 -1.27
CA SER A 62 -7.87 2.12 -2.22
C SER A 62 -7.23 2.01 -3.60
N ASP A 63 -8.02 1.52 -4.56
CA ASP A 63 -7.58 1.17 -5.89
C ASP A 63 -8.55 1.76 -6.95
N PRO A 64 -8.06 2.63 -7.86
CA PRO A 64 -8.87 3.19 -8.94
C PRO A 64 -9.51 2.16 -9.89
N TYR A 65 -8.98 0.94 -9.96
CA TYR A 65 -9.47 -0.14 -10.82
C TYR A 65 -10.36 -1.17 -10.11
N GLY A 66 -10.68 -0.95 -8.83
CA GLY A 66 -11.56 -1.89 -8.14
C GLY A 66 -12.94 -2.01 -8.72
N VAL A 67 -13.64 -3.06 -8.28
CA VAL A 67 -14.99 -3.35 -8.72
C VAL A 67 -15.97 -2.64 -7.77
N GLY A 68 -16.65 -1.61 -8.27
CA GLY A 68 -17.72 -0.91 -7.57
C GLY A 68 -18.31 0.24 -8.40
N PRO A 69 -19.45 0.83 -8.00
CA PRO A 69 -19.99 2.00 -8.69
C PRO A 69 -19.04 3.19 -8.59
N ARG A 70 -18.54 3.66 -9.75
CA ARG A 70 -17.56 4.76 -9.90
C ARG A 70 -17.96 6.11 -9.27
N TYR A 71 -19.22 6.29 -8.92
CA TYR A 71 -19.78 7.57 -8.49
C TYR A 71 -19.90 7.75 -6.96
N ILE A 72 -19.46 6.77 -6.14
CA ILE A 72 -19.70 6.78 -4.68
C ILE A 72 -18.43 7.09 -3.85
N ASP A 73 -17.21 6.88 -4.36
CA ASP A 73 -16.00 7.02 -3.54
C ASP A 73 -14.96 7.98 -4.16
N PRO A 74 -14.75 9.19 -3.58
CA PRO A 74 -13.75 10.15 -4.06
C PRO A 74 -12.30 9.67 -3.89
N TYR A 75 -12.08 8.53 -3.23
CA TYR A 75 -10.75 7.98 -2.98
C TYR A 75 -10.36 6.83 -3.93
N GLY A 76 -11.29 6.25 -4.69
CA GLY A 76 -11.11 4.99 -5.43
C GLY A 76 -11.84 3.84 -4.75
N HIS A 77 -11.91 2.65 -5.37
CA HIS A 77 -12.63 1.53 -4.77
C HIS A 77 -11.84 0.95 -3.58
N LEU A 78 -12.51 0.82 -2.43
CA LEU A 78 -11.95 0.09 -1.29
C LEU A 78 -11.98 -1.41 -1.59
N ILE A 79 -10.80 -2.03 -1.64
CA ILE A 79 -10.62 -3.46 -1.90
C ILE A 79 -9.73 -4.05 -0.81
N GLN A 80 -9.84 -5.36 -0.62
CA GLN A 80 -8.89 -6.15 0.16
C GLN A 80 -8.19 -7.13 -0.78
N TYR A 81 -6.87 -7.00 -0.90
CA TYR A 81 -6.05 -7.98 -1.61
C TYR A 81 -5.46 -8.97 -0.61
N ASP A 82 -5.57 -10.25 -0.91
CA ASP A 82 -4.75 -11.28 -0.25
C ASP A 82 -3.27 -10.91 -0.41
N LEU A 83 -2.54 -10.79 0.71
CA LEU A 83 -1.14 -10.37 0.67
C LEU A 83 -0.25 -11.41 -0.02
N ASP A 84 -0.50 -12.70 0.18
CA ASP A 84 0.35 -13.74 -0.42
C ASP A 84 0.19 -13.75 -1.94
N GLU A 85 -1.04 -13.69 -2.43
CA GLU A 85 -1.32 -13.62 -3.87
C GLU A 85 -0.82 -12.30 -4.47
N LEU A 86 -0.97 -11.17 -3.78
CA LEU A 86 -0.47 -9.87 -4.26
C LEU A 86 1.05 -9.88 -4.44
N PHE A 87 1.79 -10.41 -3.47
CA PHE A 87 3.25 -10.49 -3.55
C PHE A 87 3.74 -11.55 -4.53
N LYS A 88 2.95 -12.61 -4.76
CA LYS A 88 3.18 -13.60 -5.83
C LYS A 88 2.99 -13.02 -7.23
N ILE A 89 1.96 -12.19 -7.45
CA ILE A 89 1.77 -11.42 -8.69
C ILE A 89 2.94 -10.45 -8.90
N GLY A 90 3.40 -9.85 -7.81
CA GLY A 90 4.63 -9.07 -7.74
C GLY A 90 4.37 -7.62 -7.37
N VAL A 91 5.07 -7.20 -6.32
CA VAL A 91 5.11 -5.81 -5.82
C VAL A 91 6.52 -5.27 -6.04
N PRO A 92 6.84 -4.74 -7.24
CA PRO A 92 8.19 -4.25 -7.54
C PRO A 92 8.60 -3.05 -6.68
N THR A 93 7.65 -2.32 -6.08
CA THR A 93 8.00 -1.15 -5.27
C THR A 93 6.95 -0.87 -4.19
N ILE A 94 7.41 -0.53 -3.00
CA ILE A 94 6.60 0.09 -1.93
C ILE A 94 7.13 1.50 -1.67
N PHE A 95 6.20 2.43 -1.47
CA PHE A 95 6.44 3.83 -1.14
C PHE A 95 5.75 4.18 0.17
N TYR A 96 6.48 4.56 1.20
CA TYR A 96 5.87 5.04 2.44
C TYR A 96 6.62 6.24 3.01
N MET A 97 5.92 7.00 3.86
CA MET A 97 6.49 8.18 4.51
C MET A 97 7.13 7.77 5.83
N GLU A 98 8.35 8.25 6.07
CA GLU A 98 9.03 8.15 7.36
C GLU A 98 9.30 9.53 7.92
N ILE A 99 9.26 9.67 9.24
CA ILE A 99 9.75 10.87 9.92
C ILE A 99 11.28 10.83 9.89
N GLU A 100 11.91 11.88 9.36
CA GLU A 100 13.35 12.06 9.52
C GLU A 100 13.64 12.31 11.00
N LYS A 101 14.22 11.31 11.67
CA LYS A 101 14.80 11.52 13.00
C LYS A 101 16.02 12.42 12.81
N GLY A 102 15.93 13.64 13.37
CA GLY A 102 17.06 14.57 13.45
C GLY A 102 18.20 14.04 14.30
#